data_AF-A0A3M9N8R0-F1
#
_entry.id   AF-A0A3M9N8R0-F1
#
_cell.length_a   1.000
_cell.length_b   1.000
_cell.length_c   1.000
_cell.angle_alpha   90.00
_cell.angle_beta   90.00
_cell.angle_gamma   90.00
#
_symmetry.space_group_name_H-M   'P 1'
#
loop_
_entity.id
_entity.type
_entity.pdbx_description
1 polymer ?
#
loop_
_entity_poly.entity_id
_entity_poly.type
_entity_poly.pdbx_seq_one_letter_code
_entity_poly.pdbx_strand_id
1 'polypeptide(L)'
;MSGYMPSNSTTTSFQKIIPNIATRLKVLNIHFYSIKESSQKPQLLNLDDAISKISYGRFEWGLNTSIPIMLDTINNYEDSGKVAILISDMIYSPEEQKLVGQSVTLISDQIKNTNLSTSLLLLNSDFLGKNVKVSNSPYYILIQGKQENIDVIKSRIFASLKVFNQDYNEVNFGFSYSKPYYSVIPYADIRGTFESIECLGGKAAYLVLNNVDSHDSLGFWIGLNLENFPKYSRDLEYLKTNLSLNPTGTKASIEKIVTREIFEKMQDDDPTDKSIASFCTHFIRINVSELNDKISQLNLSLKSVKPNWITDNNYDEDKNADIIRDKTFGLTNIYTAINDAYQGQQAGLFFKDIKIILQKK
;
A
#
# COMPACT_ATOMS: atom_id res chain seq x y z
N MET A 1 -27.85 7.10 17.31
CA MET A 1 -27.12 7.02 16.03
C MET A 1 -27.00 5.56 15.69
N SER A 2 -26.94 5.20 14.42
CA SER A 2 -26.91 3.79 14.01
C SER A 2 -25.60 3.41 13.32
N GLY A 3 -24.68 4.38 13.19
CA GLY A 3 -23.30 4.18 12.76
C GLY A 3 -23.20 3.46 11.43
N TYR A 4 -22.17 2.64 11.27
CA TYR A 4 -22.03 1.71 10.14
C TYR A 4 -22.91 0.45 10.27
N MET A 5 -23.66 0.30 11.37
CA MET A 5 -24.38 -0.94 11.71
C MET A 5 -25.84 -0.68 12.10
N PRO A 6 -26.67 -0.12 11.22
CA PRO A 6 -28.06 0.13 11.53
C PRO A 6 -28.89 -1.16 11.65
N SER A 7 -29.80 -1.19 12.64
CA SER A 7 -30.69 -2.33 12.89
C SER A 7 -31.95 -2.34 12.04
N ASN A 8 -32.45 -1.16 11.64
CA ASN A 8 -33.77 -0.96 11.02
C ASN A 8 -33.70 -0.30 9.64
N SER A 9 -32.55 -0.35 8.96
CA SER A 9 -32.37 0.18 7.61
C SER A 9 -31.68 -0.82 6.70
N THR A 10 -31.43 -0.43 5.45
CA THR A 10 -30.64 -1.23 4.50
C THR A 10 -29.29 -1.60 5.10
N THR A 11 -28.96 -2.88 5.06
CA THR A 11 -27.67 -3.43 5.51
C THR A 11 -26.51 -2.77 4.77
N THR A 12 -25.58 -2.19 5.51
CA THR A 12 -24.41 -1.49 4.96
C THR A 12 -23.37 -2.48 4.42
N SER A 13 -22.37 -1.99 3.69
CA SER A 13 -21.23 -2.84 3.29
C SER A 13 -20.43 -3.31 4.51
N PHE A 14 -20.29 -2.50 5.57
CA PHE A 14 -19.62 -2.87 6.81
C PHE A 14 -20.27 -4.10 7.47
N GLN A 15 -21.61 -4.12 7.56
CA GLN A 15 -22.39 -5.23 8.13
C GLN A 15 -22.30 -6.52 7.31
N LYS A 16 -21.79 -6.46 6.06
CA LYS A 16 -21.56 -7.64 5.21
C LYS A 16 -20.10 -8.08 5.25
N ILE A 17 -19.19 -7.12 5.13
CA ILE A 17 -17.76 -7.36 4.94
C ILE A 17 -17.09 -7.79 6.24
N ILE A 18 -17.30 -7.08 7.35
CA ILE A 18 -16.62 -7.41 8.62
C ILE A 18 -17.00 -8.82 9.11
N PRO A 19 -18.28 -9.23 9.10
CA PRO A 19 -18.66 -10.61 9.39
C PRO A 19 -18.01 -11.65 8.47
N ASN A 20 -17.90 -11.35 7.17
CA ASN A 20 -17.26 -12.25 6.22
C ASN A 20 -15.75 -12.38 6.47
N ILE A 21 -15.07 -11.26 6.77
CA ILE A 21 -13.66 -11.25 7.16
C ILE A 21 -13.47 -12.11 8.41
N ALA A 22 -14.25 -11.86 9.46
CA ALA A 22 -14.21 -12.61 10.71
C ALA A 22 -14.40 -14.11 10.49
N THR A 23 -15.36 -14.50 9.63
CA THR A 23 -15.60 -15.90 9.24
C THR A 23 -14.39 -16.52 8.55
N ARG A 24 -13.75 -15.80 7.61
CA ARG A 24 -12.54 -16.29 6.91
C ARG A 24 -11.31 -16.39 7.80
N LEU A 25 -11.26 -15.56 8.86
CA LEU A 25 -10.20 -15.56 9.85
C LEU A 25 -10.41 -16.61 10.95
N LYS A 26 -11.64 -17.15 11.13
CA LYS A 26 -11.97 -18.16 12.17
C LYS A 26 -11.01 -19.36 12.19
N VAL A 27 -10.50 -19.77 11.03
CA VAL A 27 -9.53 -20.87 10.91
C VAL A 27 -8.16 -20.58 11.55
N LEU A 28 -7.89 -19.34 11.93
CA LEU A 28 -6.64 -18.88 12.55
C LEU A 28 -6.76 -18.67 14.08
N ASN A 29 -7.81 -19.22 14.71
CA ASN A 29 -8.03 -19.11 16.16
C ASN A 29 -8.05 -17.65 16.67
N ILE A 30 -8.90 -16.83 16.06
CA ILE A 30 -9.01 -15.41 16.40
C ILE A 30 -9.76 -15.16 17.70
N HIS A 31 -9.34 -14.14 18.44
CA HIS A 31 -10.05 -13.59 19.59
C HIS A 31 -10.63 -12.24 19.19
N PHE A 32 -11.92 -12.03 19.44
CA PHE A 32 -12.62 -10.80 19.07
C PHE A 32 -12.88 -9.96 20.31
N TYR A 33 -12.45 -8.70 20.30
CA TYR A 33 -12.61 -7.79 21.43
C TYR A 33 -13.44 -6.58 21.03
N SER A 34 -14.26 -6.08 21.96
CA SER A 34 -14.89 -4.76 21.84
C SER A 34 -14.21 -3.75 22.75
N ILE A 35 -13.93 -2.56 22.22
CA ILE A 35 -13.47 -1.40 22.98
C ILE A 35 -14.63 -0.41 23.02
N LYS A 36 -15.18 -0.18 24.22
CA LYS A 36 -16.34 0.72 24.40
C LYS A 36 -15.93 2.14 24.77
N GLU A 37 -14.95 2.28 25.65
CA GLU A 37 -14.48 3.58 26.13
C GLU A 37 -13.00 3.50 26.45
N SER A 38 -12.30 4.64 26.33
CA SER A 38 -10.89 4.81 26.71
C SER A 38 -10.55 4.31 28.12
N SER A 39 -11.50 4.38 29.05
CA SER A 39 -11.32 4.06 30.46
C SER A 39 -11.55 2.58 30.79
N GLN A 40 -12.05 1.78 29.84
CA GLN A 40 -12.45 0.40 30.07
C GLN A 40 -11.52 -0.60 29.39
N LYS A 41 -11.22 -1.70 30.08
CA LYS A 41 -10.47 -2.81 29.46
C LYS A 41 -11.28 -3.41 28.30
N PRO A 42 -10.62 -3.83 27.21
CA PRO A 42 -11.28 -4.51 26.10
C PRO A 42 -12.01 -5.76 26.59
N GLN A 43 -13.24 -5.95 26.10
CA GLN A 43 -14.05 -7.10 26.46
C GLN A 43 -13.95 -8.19 25.39
N LEU A 44 -13.52 -9.40 25.78
CA LEU A 44 -13.55 -10.56 24.90
C LEU A 44 -15.00 -10.95 24.59
N LEU A 45 -15.30 -11.14 23.30
CA LEU A 45 -16.61 -11.55 22.80
C LEU A 45 -16.53 -12.93 22.14
N ASN A 46 -17.64 -13.67 22.22
CA ASN A 46 -17.81 -14.85 21.38
C ASN A 46 -17.89 -14.40 19.91
N LEU A 47 -17.08 -15.02 19.04
CA LEU A 47 -16.96 -14.62 17.65
C LEU A 47 -18.28 -14.71 16.87
N ASP A 48 -19.04 -15.80 17.07
CA ASP A 48 -20.28 -16.04 16.33
C ASP A 48 -21.39 -15.07 16.80
N ASP A 49 -21.43 -14.75 18.10
CA ASP A 49 -22.29 -13.70 18.66
C ASP A 49 -21.91 -12.31 18.14
N ALA A 50 -20.61 -11.97 18.09
CA ALA A 50 -20.13 -10.71 17.54
C ALA A 50 -20.50 -10.55 16.05
N ILE A 51 -20.26 -11.59 15.26
CA ILE A 51 -20.67 -11.66 13.84
C ILE A 51 -22.17 -11.40 13.70
N SER A 52 -23.00 -12.11 14.46
CA SER A 52 -24.45 -11.95 14.44
C SER A 52 -24.86 -10.52 14.82
N LYS A 53 -24.31 -9.98 15.91
CA LYS A 53 -24.60 -8.62 16.37
C LYS A 53 -24.21 -7.56 15.35
N ILE A 54 -23.07 -7.69 14.68
CA ILE A 54 -22.67 -6.77 13.61
C ILE A 54 -23.65 -6.87 12.43
N SER A 55 -23.92 -8.07 11.93
CA SER A 55 -24.83 -8.28 10.80
C SER A 55 -26.24 -7.74 11.02
N TYR A 56 -26.76 -7.82 12.25
CA TYR A 56 -28.10 -7.33 12.61
C TYR A 56 -28.13 -5.93 13.23
N GLY A 57 -26.99 -5.23 13.32
CA GLY A 57 -26.94 -3.88 13.88
C GLY A 57 -27.26 -3.81 15.37
N ARG A 58 -26.89 -4.85 16.12
CA ARG A 58 -27.05 -4.99 17.58
C ARG A 58 -25.73 -4.93 18.34
N PHE A 59 -24.64 -4.58 17.63
CA PHE A 59 -23.32 -4.44 18.23
C PHE A 59 -23.20 -3.08 18.91
N GLU A 60 -22.82 -3.06 20.18
CA GLU A 60 -22.59 -1.82 20.94
C GLU A 60 -21.22 -1.24 20.56
N TRP A 61 -21.22 -0.09 19.87
CA TRP A 61 -19.98 0.62 19.52
C TRP A 61 -19.43 1.44 20.69
N GLY A 62 -18.14 1.78 20.60
CA GLY A 62 -17.51 2.65 21.55
C GLY A 62 -17.95 4.11 21.44
N LEU A 63 -17.97 4.81 22.58
CA LEU A 63 -18.37 6.21 22.68
C LEU A 63 -17.18 7.13 22.39
N ASN A 64 -16.20 7.16 23.30
CA ASN A 64 -15.01 8.00 23.20
C ASN A 64 -13.77 7.15 23.46
N THR A 65 -13.05 6.79 22.39
CA THR A 65 -11.79 6.04 22.50
C THR A 65 -10.68 6.78 21.79
N SER A 66 -9.63 7.18 22.52
CA SER A 66 -8.46 7.78 21.88
C SER A 66 -7.68 6.72 21.11
N ILE A 67 -7.13 7.08 19.95
CA ILE A 67 -6.32 6.17 19.12
C ILE A 67 -5.13 5.59 19.92
N PRO A 68 -4.36 6.38 20.71
CA PRO A 68 -3.29 5.82 21.54
C PRO A 68 -3.75 4.68 22.45
N ILE A 69 -4.94 4.78 23.05
CA ILE A 69 -5.47 3.74 23.96
C ILE A 69 -5.92 2.50 23.19
N MET A 70 -6.49 2.67 21.99
CA MET A 70 -6.79 1.53 21.10
C MET A 70 -5.52 0.81 20.66
N LEU A 71 -4.42 1.54 20.43
CA LEU A 71 -3.13 0.97 20.07
C LEU A 71 -2.46 0.26 21.27
N ASP A 72 -2.43 0.90 22.44
CA ASP A 72 -1.91 0.27 23.67
C ASP A 72 -2.65 -1.04 24.00
N THR A 73 -3.96 -1.05 23.78
CA THR A 73 -4.81 -2.24 23.90
C THR A 73 -4.32 -3.38 23.03
N ILE A 74 -3.99 -3.13 21.75
CA ILE A 74 -3.58 -4.20 20.83
C ILE A 74 -2.13 -4.63 21.06
N ASN A 75 -1.27 -3.70 21.50
CA ASN A 75 0.14 -3.94 21.79
C ASN A 75 0.35 -4.98 22.90
N ASN A 76 -0.54 -5.02 23.89
CA ASN A 76 -0.51 -6.00 24.98
C ASN A 76 -0.69 -7.47 24.51
N TYR A 77 -1.03 -7.70 23.25
CA TYR A 77 -1.21 -9.02 22.66
C TYR A 77 -0.15 -9.37 21.60
N GLU A 78 0.90 -8.55 21.49
CA GLU A 78 1.99 -8.72 20.54
C GLU A 78 3.01 -9.75 21.05
N ASP A 79 2.83 -10.99 20.62
CA ASP A 79 3.88 -12.01 20.63
C ASP A 79 4.30 -12.27 19.18
N SER A 80 5.52 -12.75 18.99
CA SER A 80 6.21 -12.99 17.71
C SER A 80 5.46 -13.89 16.69
N GLY A 81 4.34 -14.50 17.08
CA GLY A 81 3.46 -15.30 16.21
C GLY A 81 2.03 -14.77 16.06
N LYS A 82 1.71 -13.60 16.62
CA LYS A 82 0.35 -13.04 16.61
C LYS A 82 0.25 -11.86 15.64
N VAL A 83 -0.99 -11.58 15.22
CA VAL A 83 -1.35 -10.40 14.45
C VAL A 83 -2.49 -9.70 15.17
N ALA A 84 -2.34 -8.40 15.42
CA ALA A 84 -3.39 -7.54 15.91
C ALA A 84 -4.14 -6.89 14.75
N ILE A 85 -5.46 -6.79 14.88
CA ILE A 85 -6.33 -6.10 13.92
C ILE A 85 -7.22 -5.12 14.69
N LEU A 86 -7.10 -3.84 14.38
CA LEU A 86 -7.96 -2.78 14.89
C LEU A 86 -8.88 -2.29 13.77
N ILE A 87 -10.19 -2.26 14.04
CA ILE A 87 -11.20 -1.73 13.13
C ILE A 87 -11.81 -0.49 13.78
N SER A 88 -11.68 0.67 13.12
CA SER A 88 -12.12 1.96 13.66
C SER A 88 -12.41 2.94 12.54
N ASP A 89 -13.26 3.93 12.78
CA ASP A 89 -13.39 5.10 11.90
C ASP A 89 -12.20 6.07 11.99
N MET A 90 -11.30 5.84 12.96
CA MET A 90 -10.11 6.63 13.24
C MET A 90 -10.38 8.12 13.40
N ILE A 91 -11.62 8.50 13.74
CA ILE A 91 -11.92 9.90 14.01
C ILE A 91 -11.32 10.26 15.36
N TYR A 92 -10.37 11.18 15.31
CA TYR A 92 -9.65 11.66 16.46
C TYR A 92 -10.35 12.92 17.00
N SER A 93 -11.18 12.79 18.03
CA SER A 93 -11.84 13.94 18.68
C SER A 93 -11.16 14.26 20.03
N PRO A 94 -10.01 14.95 20.05
CA PRO A 94 -9.42 15.38 21.32
C PRO A 94 -10.31 16.44 21.97
N GLU A 95 -10.46 16.38 23.29
CA GLU A 95 -11.19 17.43 24.03
C GLU A 95 -10.56 18.83 23.83
N GLU A 96 -9.27 18.90 23.47
CA GLU A 96 -8.55 20.13 23.11
C GLU A 96 -7.66 19.96 21.86
N GLN A 97 -7.78 20.85 20.88
CA GLN A 97 -6.93 20.85 19.66
C GLN A 97 -5.41 20.94 19.94
N LYS A 98 -5.00 21.48 21.10
CA LYS A 98 -3.59 21.53 21.52
C LYS A 98 -2.97 20.16 21.79
N LEU A 99 -3.78 19.10 21.95
CA LEU A 99 -3.32 17.74 22.23
C LEU A 99 -3.04 16.91 20.97
N VAL A 100 -3.32 17.43 19.76
CA VAL A 100 -3.09 16.72 18.49
C VAL A 100 -1.60 16.33 18.33
N GLY A 101 -0.68 17.25 18.61
CA GLY A 101 0.77 16.97 18.51
C GLY A 101 1.29 15.97 19.56
N GLN A 102 0.70 15.95 20.76
CA GLN A 102 1.02 14.97 21.80
C GLN A 102 0.55 13.57 21.39
N SER A 103 -0.61 13.46 20.76
CA SER A 103 -1.13 12.17 20.27
C SER A 103 -0.34 11.58 19.12
N VAL A 104 0.25 12.40 18.24
CA VAL A 104 1.21 11.91 17.21
C VAL A 104 2.40 11.23 17.88
N THR A 105 2.95 11.85 18.94
CA THR A 105 4.07 11.29 19.69
C THR A 105 3.67 9.99 20.38
N LEU A 106 2.51 9.95 21.05
CA LEU A 106 2.00 8.77 21.74
C LEU A 106 1.72 7.60 20.79
N ILE A 107 1.11 7.85 19.62
CA ILE A 107 0.92 6.81 18.60
C ILE A 107 2.27 6.28 18.11
N SER A 108 3.23 7.18 17.87
CA SER A 108 4.57 6.79 17.43
C SER A 108 5.27 5.92 18.48
N ASP A 109 5.24 6.32 19.76
CA ASP A 109 5.90 5.59 20.85
C ASP A 109 5.28 4.21 21.08
N GLN A 110 3.97 4.06 20.86
CA GLN A 110 3.29 2.76 20.92
C GLN A 110 3.70 1.82 19.78
N ILE A 111 4.17 2.34 18.64
CA ILE A 111 4.53 1.53 17.47
C ILE A 111 6.06 1.30 17.37
N LYS A 112 6.87 2.26 17.83
CA LYS A 112 8.34 2.33 17.68
C LYS A 112 9.12 1.13 18.24
N ASN A 113 8.56 0.38 19.19
CA ASN A 113 9.29 -0.63 19.95
C ASN A 113 9.21 -2.05 19.38
N THR A 114 8.78 -2.21 18.12
CA THR A 114 8.42 -3.53 17.59
C THR A 114 9.25 -3.89 16.34
N ASN A 115 9.73 -5.14 16.25
CA ASN A 115 10.25 -5.74 15.01
C ASN A 115 9.10 -6.17 14.07
N LEU A 116 7.99 -5.43 14.12
CA LEU A 116 6.75 -5.74 13.42
C LEU A 116 6.59 -4.77 12.25
N SER A 117 5.61 -5.07 11.42
CA SER A 117 5.17 -4.20 10.35
C SER A 117 3.73 -3.77 10.63
N THR A 118 3.30 -2.70 9.97
CA THR A 118 1.91 -2.22 10.05
C THR A 118 1.34 -2.05 8.65
N SER A 119 0.10 -2.47 8.45
CA SER A 119 -0.69 -2.19 7.24
C SER A 119 -1.95 -1.44 7.62
N LEU A 120 -2.23 -0.33 6.94
CA LEU A 120 -3.44 0.45 7.11
C LEU A 120 -4.28 0.32 5.84
N LEU A 121 -5.48 -0.23 5.98
CA LEU A 121 -6.48 -0.32 4.92
C LEU A 121 -7.57 0.72 5.15
N LEU A 122 -7.89 1.50 4.12
CA LEU A 122 -9.07 2.36 4.07
C LEU A 122 -10.16 1.65 3.26
N LEU A 123 -11.36 1.60 3.82
CA LEU A 123 -12.59 1.12 3.18
C LEU A 123 -13.71 2.13 3.41
N ASN A 124 -14.79 2.01 2.63
CA ASN A 124 -15.92 2.92 2.72
C ASN A 124 -17.22 2.15 2.93
N SER A 125 -18.12 2.71 3.74
CA SER A 125 -19.45 2.17 3.95
C SER A 125 -20.47 3.28 4.19
N ASP A 126 -21.75 2.94 4.05
CA ASP A 126 -22.82 3.83 4.46
C ASP A 126 -22.78 4.02 5.98
N PHE A 127 -22.84 5.27 6.42
CA PHE A 127 -22.95 5.66 7.82
C PHE A 127 -24.31 6.31 8.09
N LEU A 128 -24.99 5.89 9.16
CA LEU A 128 -26.28 6.43 9.58
C LEU A 128 -26.15 7.25 10.87
N GLY A 129 -26.08 8.58 10.70
CA GLY A 129 -26.15 9.55 11.78
C GLY A 129 -27.58 9.71 12.32
N LYS A 130 -27.81 10.66 13.25
CA LYS A 130 -29.13 10.83 13.89
C LYS A 130 -30.26 11.10 12.86
N ASN A 131 -29.97 11.84 11.79
CA ASN A 131 -30.94 12.21 10.74
C ASN A 131 -30.34 12.27 9.32
N VAL A 132 -29.09 11.84 9.15
CA VAL A 132 -28.35 11.96 7.89
C VAL A 132 -27.74 10.61 7.55
N LYS A 133 -27.94 10.16 6.31
CA LYS A 133 -27.20 9.05 5.71
C LYS A 133 -26.01 9.64 4.96
N VAL A 134 -24.81 9.21 5.32
CA VAL A 134 -23.58 9.56 4.61
C VAL A 134 -23.14 8.32 3.83
N SER A 135 -23.19 8.42 2.51
CA SER A 135 -22.67 7.36 1.64
C SER A 135 -21.14 7.42 1.61
N ASN A 136 -20.49 6.27 1.46
CA ASN A 136 -19.03 6.14 1.34
C ASN A 136 -18.23 6.74 2.51
N SER A 137 -18.77 6.72 3.73
CA SER A 137 -18.04 7.15 4.91
C SER A 137 -16.84 6.22 5.19
N PRO A 138 -15.63 6.76 5.43
CA PRO A 138 -14.43 5.97 5.59
C PRO A 138 -14.40 5.23 6.93
N TYR A 139 -13.85 4.02 6.93
CA TYR A 139 -13.42 3.29 8.11
C TYR A 139 -12.14 2.51 7.78
N TYR A 140 -11.39 2.14 8.80
CA TYR A 140 -10.04 1.63 8.65
C TYR A 140 -9.88 0.27 9.31
N ILE A 141 -9.00 -0.52 8.72
CA ILE A 141 -8.48 -1.75 9.30
C ILE A 141 -6.96 -1.57 9.43
N LEU A 142 -6.50 -1.41 10.66
CA LEU A 142 -5.07 -1.37 11.00
C LEU A 142 -4.64 -2.78 11.41
N ILE A 143 -3.58 -3.28 10.79
CA ILE A 143 -3.06 -4.63 10.99
C ILE A 143 -1.60 -4.52 11.42
N GLN A 144 -1.23 -5.15 12.53
CA GLN A 144 0.13 -5.09 13.10
C GLN A 144 0.63 -6.50 13.45
N GLY A 145 1.87 -6.79 13.10
CA GLY A 145 2.47 -8.12 13.25
C GLY A 145 3.67 -8.30 12.32
N LYS A 146 4.27 -9.50 12.27
CA LYS A 146 5.32 -9.79 11.29
C LYS A 146 4.76 -9.74 9.87
N GLN A 147 5.53 -9.21 8.92
CA GLN A 147 5.11 -9.03 7.53
C GLN A 147 4.49 -10.30 6.93
N GLU A 148 5.14 -11.45 7.09
CA GLU A 148 4.67 -12.73 6.54
C GLU A 148 3.30 -13.15 7.11
N ASN A 149 3.02 -12.81 8.38
CA ASN A 149 1.73 -13.09 9.01
C ASN A 149 0.68 -12.08 8.55
N ILE A 150 1.04 -10.81 8.38
CA ILE A 150 0.14 -9.79 7.84
C ILE A 150 -0.28 -10.16 6.42
N ASP A 151 0.63 -10.66 5.58
CA ASP A 151 0.31 -11.07 4.21
C ASP A 151 -0.73 -12.21 4.18
N VAL A 152 -0.63 -13.18 5.10
CA VAL A 152 -1.64 -14.23 5.27
C VAL A 152 -3.00 -13.64 5.66
N ILE A 153 -3.03 -12.69 6.59
CA ILE A 153 -4.28 -12.02 7.04
C ILE A 153 -4.89 -11.19 5.90
N LYS A 154 -4.08 -10.38 5.21
CA LYS A 154 -4.51 -9.56 4.08
C LYS A 154 -5.07 -10.39 2.95
N SER A 155 -4.48 -11.54 2.63
CA SER A 155 -5.02 -12.43 1.59
C SER A 155 -6.47 -12.83 1.87
N ARG A 156 -6.82 -13.05 3.14
CA ARG A 156 -8.18 -13.41 3.58
C ARG A 156 -9.12 -12.21 3.57
N ILE A 157 -8.62 -11.04 4.01
CA ILE A 157 -9.37 -9.77 3.93
C ILE A 157 -9.69 -9.45 2.47
N PHE A 158 -8.69 -9.46 1.58
CA PHE A 158 -8.87 -9.15 0.15
C PHE A 158 -9.80 -10.16 -0.54
N ALA A 159 -9.79 -11.44 -0.13
CA ALA A 159 -10.79 -12.40 -0.59
C ALA A 159 -12.23 -12.02 -0.19
N SER A 160 -12.44 -11.47 1.01
CA SER A 160 -13.75 -10.90 1.39
C SER A 160 -14.09 -9.67 0.56
N LEU A 161 -13.15 -8.73 0.39
CA LEU A 161 -13.40 -7.51 -0.39
C LEU A 161 -13.80 -7.83 -1.83
N LYS A 162 -13.12 -8.81 -2.45
CA LYS A 162 -13.45 -9.29 -3.80
C LYS A 162 -14.86 -9.86 -3.90
N VAL A 163 -15.33 -10.62 -2.91
CA VAL A 163 -16.70 -11.19 -2.90
C VAL A 163 -17.77 -10.09 -2.94
N PHE A 164 -17.51 -8.96 -2.28
CA PHE A 164 -18.46 -7.84 -2.23
C PHE A 164 -18.15 -6.72 -3.21
N ASN A 165 -17.20 -6.93 -4.13
CA ASN A 165 -16.70 -5.90 -5.05
C ASN A 165 -16.37 -4.58 -4.34
N GLN A 166 -15.75 -4.68 -3.17
CA GLN A 166 -15.41 -3.54 -2.33
C GLN A 166 -14.03 -3.00 -2.72
N ASP A 167 -13.99 -1.73 -3.12
CA ASP A 167 -12.74 -1.00 -3.27
C ASP A 167 -12.11 -0.67 -1.92
N TYR A 168 -10.77 -0.59 -1.94
CA TYR A 168 -9.96 -0.25 -0.80
C TYR A 168 -8.70 0.50 -1.21
N ASN A 169 -8.17 1.27 -0.26
CA ASN A 169 -6.82 1.81 -0.32
C ASN A 169 -5.95 1.17 0.76
N GLU A 170 -4.64 1.17 0.54
CA GLU A 170 -3.67 0.50 1.40
C GLU A 170 -2.44 1.37 1.54
N VAL A 171 -1.82 1.35 2.72
CA VAL A 171 -0.45 1.79 2.93
C VAL A 171 0.24 0.90 3.97
N ASN A 172 1.52 0.62 3.75
CA ASN A 172 2.31 -0.31 4.56
C ASN A 172 3.53 0.40 5.16
N PHE A 173 3.86 0.03 6.39
CA PHE A 173 4.96 0.59 7.16
C PHE A 173 5.81 -0.55 7.73
N GLY A 174 7.14 -0.41 7.66
CA GLY A 174 8.07 -1.48 8.07
C GLY A 174 8.07 -2.72 7.16
N PHE A 175 7.48 -2.64 5.96
CA PHE A 175 7.41 -3.73 4.99
C PHE A 175 8.64 -3.78 4.10
N SER A 176 9.37 -4.89 4.08
CA SER A 176 10.49 -5.13 3.16
C SER A 176 10.00 -5.78 1.86
N TYR A 177 10.31 -5.13 0.74
CA TYR A 177 9.99 -5.63 -0.59
C TYR A 177 11.24 -6.21 -1.24
N SER A 178 11.12 -7.41 -1.79
CA SER A 178 12.17 -7.99 -2.63
C SER A 178 12.38 -7.14 -3.88
N LYS A 179 13.62 -7.07 -4.36
CA LYS A 179 13.93 -6.48 -5.67
C LYS A 179 13.01 -7.08 -6.74
N PRO A 180 12.27 -6.26 -7.52
CA PRO A 180 11.37 -6.80 -8.53
C PRO A 180 12.16 -7.52 -9.62
N TYR A 181 11.51 -8.44 -10.33
CA TYR A 181 12.06 -8.92 -11.60
C TYR A 181 12.16 -7.74 -12.57
N TYR A 182 13.25 -7.69 -13.33
CA TYR A 182 13.47 -6.68 -14.35
C TYR A 182 14.32 -7.22 -15.50
N SER A 183 14.09 -6.68 -16.69
CA SER A 183 14.86 -6.99 -17.90
C SER A 183 14.71 -5.87 -18.92
N VAL A 184 15.73 -5.66 -19.73
CA VAL A 184 15.58 -4.96 -21.02
C VAL A 184 14.64 -5.79 -21.91
N ILE A 185 13.80 -5.11 -22.70
CA ILE A 185 13.11 -5.72 -23.83
C ILE A 185 13.97 -5.53 -25.09
N PRO A 186 14.58 -6.61 -25.60
CA PRO A 186 15.68 -6.54 -26.55
C PRO A 186 15.31 -6.17 -27.98
N TYR A 187 14.05 -6.22 -28.42
CA TYR A 187 13.69 -5.97 -29.82
C TYR A 187 12.61 -4.89 -30.05
N ALA A 188 11.73 -4.67 -29.08
CA ALA A 188 10.59 -3.76 -29.21
C ALA A 188 11.00 -2.28 -29.36
N ASP A 189 10.60 -1.67 -30.49
CA ASP A 189 10.72 -0.23 -30.75
C ASP A 189 12.13 0.30 -30.47
N ILE A 190 13.20 -0.40 -30.85
CA ILE A 190 14.56 0.07 -30.56
C ILE A 190 14.92 1.33 -31.37
N ARG A 191 15.62 2.27 -30.71
CA ARG A 191 16.39 3.32 -31.38
C ARG A 191 17.88 3.15 -31.10
N GLY A 192 18.72 3.23 -32.13
CA GLY A 192 20.16 3.02 -32.03
C GLY A 192 20.58 1.56 -32.24
N THR A 193 21.89 1.29 -32.17
CA THR A 193 22.46 -0.04 -32.41
C THR A 193 23.13 -0.57 -31.16
N PHE A 194 22.72 -1.75 -30.70
CA PHE A 194 23.32 -2.47 -29.57
C PHE A 194 22.97 -3.96 -29.62
N GLU A 195 23.68 -4.75 -28.82
CA GLU A 195 23.42 -6.17 -28.59
C GLU A 195 22.97 -6.38 -27.14
N SER A 196 21.81 -7.01 -26.94
CA SER A 196 21.34 -7.36 -25.59
C SER A 196 21.94 -8.71 -25.17
N ILE A 197 22.60 -8.75 -24.02
CA ILE A 197 23.19 -9.98 -23.48
C ILE A 197 22.24 -10.61 -22.46
N GLU A 198 21.84 -11.86 -22.72
CA GLU A 198 21.08 -12.66 -21.78
C GLU A 198 21.95 -13.08 -20.58
N CYS A 199 21.42 -12.93 -19.38
CA CYS A 199 22.10 -13.34 -18.16
C CYS A 199 22.00 -14.85 -17.98
N LEU A 200 23.15 -15.54 -17.97
CA LEU A 200 23.23 -16.98 -17.67
C LEU A 200 22.62 -17.28 -16.29
N GLY A 201 21.59 -18.13 -16.26
CA GLY A 201 20.89 -18.54 -15.03
C GLY A 201 19.82 -17.57 -14.52
N GLY A 202 19.64 -16.42 -15.16
CA GLY A 202 18.49 -15.54 -14.96
C GLY A 202 17.28 -16.07 -15.73
N LYS A 203 16.06 -15.78 -15.28
CA LYS A 203 14.79 -16.11 -15.97
C LYS A 203 14.66 -15.37 -17.31
N ALA A 204 15.53 -15.62 -18.29
CA ALA A 204 15.65 -14.88 -19.55
C ALA A 204 15.79 -13.35 -19.35
N ALA A 205 16.62 -12.93 -18.39
CA ALA A 205 16.81 -11.51 -18.09
C ALA A 205 17.98 -10.91 -18.90
N TYR A 206 17.75 -9.77 -19.55
CA TYR A 206 18.73 -9.00 -20.30
C TYR A 206 19.09 -7.75 -19.50
N LEU A 207 20.31 -7.69 -18.98
CA LEU A 207 20.75 -6.61 -18.07
C LEU A 207 21.92 -5.80 -18.62
N VAL A 208 22.52 -6.24 -19.72
CA VAL A 208 23.68 -5.61 -20.35
C VAL A 208 23.37 -5.35 -21.82
N LEU A 209 23.57 -4.10 -22.25
CA LEU A 209 23.58 -3.70 -23.65
C LEU A 209 25.04 -3.50 -24.06
N ASN A 210 25.49 -4.28 -25.04
CA ASN A 210 26.85 -4.26 -25.54
C ASN A 210 26.94 -3.65 -26.94
N ASN A 211 28.16 -3.31 -27.36
CA ASN A 211 28.44 -2.73 -28.68
C ASN A 211 27.57 -1.50 -28.99
N VAL A 212 27.29 -0.70 -27.97
CA VAL A 212 26.42 0.48 -28.11
C VAL A 212 27.15 1.56 -28.90
N ASP A 213 26.58 1.98 -30.03
CA ASP A 213 27.12 3.09 -30.81
C ASP A 213 26.88 4.43 -30.09
N SER A 214 27.91 5.28 -30.01
CA SER A 214 27.83 6.56 -29.32
C SER A 214 27.36 7.74 -30.17
N HIS A 215 27.16 7.54 -31.48
CA HIS A 215 26.75 8.63 -32.37
C HIS A 215 25.23 8.85 -32.39
N ASP A 216 24.45 7.84 -31.99
CA ASP A 216 22.99 7.90 -31.98
C ASP A 216 22.41 7.97 -30.57
N SER A 217 21.27 8.64 -30.44
CA SER A 217 20.43 8.51 -29.24
C SER A 217 19.94 7.06 -29.14
N LEU A 218 20.14 6.44 -27.98
CA LEU A 218 19.72 5.06 -27.72
C LEU A 218 18.35 5.05 -27.02
N GLY A 219 17.41 4.27 -27.54
CA GLY A 219 16.07 4.12 -26.99
C GLY A 219 15.68 2.65 -26.84
N PHE A 220 15.27 2.24 -25.64
CA PHE A 220 14.85 0.87 -25.35
C PHE A 220 13.89 0.79 -24.16
N TRP A 221 13.25 -0.36 -23.99
CA TRP A 221 12.32 -0.62 -22.89
C TRP A 221 12.96 -1.44 -21.77
N ILE A 222 12.58 -1.15 -20.52
CA ILE A 222 12.86 -1.99 -19.35
C ILE A 222 11.51 -2.46 -18.79
N GLY A 223 11.30 -3.77 -18.74
CA GLY A 223 10.16 -4.38 -18.06
C GLY A 223 10.43 -4.54 -16.56
N LEU A 224 9.42 -4.29 -15.73
CA LEU A 224 9.43 -4.48 -14.27
C LEU A 224 8.22 -5.31 -13.81
N ASN A 225 8.46 -6.27 -12.91
CA ASN A 225 7.38 -6.94 -12.18
C ASN A 225 7.13 -6.29 -10.82
N LEU A 226 6.04 -5.52 -10.73
CA LEU A 226 5.63 -4.84 -9.51
C LEU A 226 4.43 -5.53 -8.84
N GLU A 227 4.06 -6.75 -9.22
CA GLU A 227 2.85 -7.42 -8.72
C GLU A 227 2.79 -7.53 -7.19
N ASN A 228 3.93 -7.77 -6.56
CA ASN A 228 4.07 -7.89 -5.10
C ASN A 228 4.19 -6.55 -4.36
N PHE A 229 4.09 -5.42 -5.06
CA PHE A 229 4.11 -4.08 -4.46
C PHE A 229 2.67 -3.59 -4.19
N PRO A 230 2.48 -2.64 -3.26
CA PRO A 230 1.17 -2.10 -2.95
C PRO A 230 0.46 -1.53 -4.17
N LYS A 231 -0.88 -1.63 -4.22
CA LYS A 231 -1.66 -1.19 -5.40
C LYS A 231 -1.33 0.23 -5.84
N TYR A 232 -1.18 1.16 -4.89
CA TYR A 232 -0.91 2.57 -5.19
C TYR A 232 0.48 2.81 -5.81
N SER A 233 1.49 2.00 -5.47
CA SER A 233 2.85 2.20 -5.99
C SER A 233 3.03 1.63 -7.41
N ARG A 234 2.01 0.94 -7.92
CA ARG A 234 1.92 0.41 -9.28
C ARG A 234 1.14 1.35 -10.21
N ASP A 235 0.51 2.39 -9.66
CA ASP A 235 -0.20 3.37 -10.46
C ASP A 235 0.77 4.15 -11.36
N LEU A 236 0.36 4.45 -12.60
CA LEU A 236 1.22 5.13 -13.57
C LEU A 236 1.60 6.55 -13.12
N GLU A 237 0.69 7.30 -12.50
CA GLU A 237 0.99 8.63 -12.01
C GLU A 237 1.95 8.56 -10.82
N TYR A 238 1.76 7.58 -9.93
CA TYR A 238 2.72 7.34 -8.85
C TYR A 238 4.11 7.03 -9.39
N LEU A 239 4.22 6.13 -10.37
CA LEU A 239 5.50 5.75 -10.96
C LEU A 239 6.18 6.93 -11.66
N LYS A 240 5.44 7.74 -12.42
CA LYS A 240 6.00 8.93 -13.11
C LYS A 240 6.64 9.91 -12.14
N THR A 241 6.05 10.11 -10.96
CA THR A 241 6.56 11.06 -9.97
C THR A 241 7.66 10.48 -9.08
N ASN A 242 7.59 9.18 -8.76
CA ASN A 242 8.39 8.59 -7.68
C ASN A 242 9.46 7.60 -8.15
N LEU A 243 9.44 7.16 -9.41
CA LEU A 243 10.48 6.36 -10.01
C LEU A 243 11.63 7.27 -10.47
N SER A 244 12.83 7.03 -9.96
CA SER A 244 14.03 7.78 -10.34
C SER A 244 14.97 6.94 -11.19
N LEU A 245 15.56 7.58 -12.19
CA LEU A 245 16.65 7.06 -12.99
C LEU A 245 17.93 7.84 -12.63
N ASN A 246 18.93 7.13 -12.13
CA ASN A 246 20.23 7.69 -11.78
C ASN A 246 21.29 7.13 -12.73
N PRO A 247 21.57 7.82 -13.85
CA PRO A 247 22.61 7.40 -14.77
C PRO A 247 24.01 7.71 -14.22
N THR A 248 24.99 6.87 -14.57
CA THR A 248 26.41 7.08 -14.28
C THR A 248 27.20 6.83 -15.55
N GLY A 249 28.08 7.75 -15.93
CA GLY A 249 28.84 7.68 -17.17
C GLY A 249 28.02 7.89 -18.46
N THR A 250 26.79 8.40 -18.33
CA THR A 250 25.84 8.61 -19.43
C THR A 250 24.83 9.69 -19.06
N LYS A 251 24.14 10.28 -20.05
CA LYS A 251 22.92 11.07 -19.85
C LYS A 251 21.73 10.27 -20.34
N ALA A 252 20.76 10.05 -19.45
CA ALA A 252 19.56 9.30 -19.75
C ALA A 252 18.34 9.86 -19.03
N SER A 253 17.16 9.66 -19.62
CA SER A 253 15.87 10.04 -19.06
C SER A 253 14.82 8.94 -19.27
N ILE A 254 13.77 8.98 -18.46
CA ILE A 254 12.56 8.17 -18.66
C ILE A 254 11.66 8.96 -19.63
N GLU A 255 11.40 8.41 -20.82
CA GLU A 255 10.48 9.02 -21.80
C GLU A 255 9.02 8.72 -21.45
N LYS A 256 8.75 7.47 -21.05
CA LYS A 256 7.38 6.98 -20.87
C LYS A 256 7.34 5.79 -19.92
N ILE A 257 6.22 5.63 -19.22
CA ILE A 257 5.90 4.44 -18.43
C ILE A 257 4.53 3.94 -18.88
N VAL A 258 4.40 2.64 -19.11
CA VAL A 258 3.15 1.99 -19.54
C VAL A 258 2.89 0.71 -18.75
N THR A 259 1.63 0.29 -18.71
CA THR A 259 1.23 -1.02 -18.20
C THR A 259 1.47 -2.10 -19.25
N ARG A 260 1.46 -3.37 -18.83
CA ARG A 260 1.47 -4.53 -19.73
C ARG A 260 0.43 -4.44 -20.84
N GLU A 261 -0.82 -4.12 -20.50
CA GLU A 261 -1.92 -4.05 -21.48
C GLU A 261 -1.64 -3.02 -22.60
N ILE A 262 -0.99 -1.91 -22.27
CA ILE A 262 -0.62 -0.88 -23.25
C ILE A 262 0.62 -1.33 -24.04
N PHE A 263 1.60 -1.94 -23.37
CA PHE A 263 2.82 -2.41 -24.01
C PHE A 263 2.56 -3.50 -25.05
N GLU A 264 1.74 -4.51 -24.72
CA GLU A 264 1.39 -5.62 -25.61
C GLU A 264 0.67 -5.16 -26.90
N LYS A 265 0.04 -3.97 -26.88
CA LYS A 265 -0.57 -3.36 -28.08
C LYS A 265 0.44 -2.64 -28.98
N MET A 266 1.63 -2.34 -28.46
CA MET A 266 2.70 -1.62 -29.16
C MET A 266 3.86 -2.54 -29.57
N GLN A 267 3.98 -3.69 -28.92
CA GLN A 267 5.05 -4.64 -29.12
C GLN A 267 4.87 -5.43 -30.43
N ASP A 268 5.97 -5.65 -31.14
CA ASP A 268 6.03 -6.55 -32.30
C ASP A 268 5.88 -8.04 -31.88
N ASP A 269 5.69 -8.92 -32.87
CA ASP A 269 5.47 -10.37 -32.64
C ASP A 269 6.77 -11.14 -32.29
N ASP A 270 7.73 -10.49 -31.64
CA ASP A 270 8.99 -11.14 -31.26
C ASP A 270 8.80 -12.11 -30.08
N PRO A 271 9.19 -13.40 -30.21
CA PRO A 271 8.97 -14.40 -29.18
C PRO A 271 9.80 -14.16 -27.91
N THR A 272 10.99 -13.56 -28.04
CA THR A 272 11.87 -13.24 -26.91
C THR A 272 11.24 -12.14 -26.06
N ASP A 273 10.82 -11.05 -26.71
CA ASP A 273 10.17 -9.94 -26.03
C ASP A 273 8.87 -10.39 -25.34
N LYS A 274 8.06 -11.24 -26.00
CA LYS A 274 6.82 -11.80 -25.40
C LYS A 274 7.11 -12.65 -24.17
N SER A 275 8.16 -13.48 -24.23
CA SER A 275 8.58 -14.31 -23.10
C SER A 275 8.94 -13.45 -21.89
N ILE A 276 9.76 -12.40 -22.09
CA ILE A 276 10.15 -11.47 -21.02
C ILE A 276 8.95 -10.68 -20.51
N ALA A 277 8.14 -10.14 -21.42
CA ALA A 277 6.97 -9.32 -21.10
C ALA A 277 5.95 -10.08 -20.23
N SER A 278 5.83 -11.40 -20.42
CA SER A 278 4.95 -12.25 -19.61
C SER A 278 5.26 -12.22 -18.11
N PHE A 279 6.51 -11.91 -17.73
CA PHE A 279 6.94 -11.73 -16.35
C PHE A 279 6.85 -10.30 -15.84
N CYS A 280 6.58 -9.31 -16.71
CA CYS A 280 6.62 -7.89 -16.40
C CYS A 280 5.23 -7.26 -16.34
N THR A 281 4.97 -6.42 -15.35
CA THR A 281 3.68 -5.71 -15.18
C THR A 281 3.69 -4.30 -15.77
N HIS A 282 4.87 -3.67 -15.81
CA HIS A 282 5.10 -2.30 -16.22
C HIS A 282 6.31 -2.22 -17.11
N PHE A 283 6.33 -1.25 -18.03
CA PHE A 283 7.40 -1.06 -18.99
C PHE A 283 7.81 0.41 -18.99
N ILE A 284 9.12 0.65 -18.91
CA ILE A 284 9.71 1.98 -18.81
C ILE A 284 10.54 2.21 -20.08
N ARG A 285 10.20 3.24 -20.84
CA ARG A 285 10.97 3.66 -22.00
C ARG A 285 12.11 4.54 -21.54
N ILE A 286 13.33 4.15 -21.87
CA ILE A 286 14.55 4.89 -21.58
C ILE A 286 15.05 5.54 -22.86
N ASN A 287 15.46 6.79 -22.75
CA ASN A 287 16.26 7.47 -23.78
C ASN A 287 17.62 7.84 -23.20
N VAL A 288 18.66 7.42 -23.88
CA VAL A 288 20.05 7.73 -23.60
C VAL A 288 20.52 8.71 -24.66
N SER A 289 20.76 9.95 -24.25
CA SER A 289 21.16 11.02 -25.17
C SER A 289 22.67 11.09 -25.38
N GLU A 290 23.47 10.61 -24.42
CA GLU A 290 24.93 10.67 -24.47
C GLU A 290 25.59 9.48 -23.74
N LEU A 291 26.64 8.91 -24.32
CA LEU A 291 27.49 7.87 -23.73
C LEU A 291 28.92 8.40 -23.56
N ASN A 292 29.22 8.81 -22.33
CA ASN A 292 30.48 9.47 -21.99
C ASN A 292 31.58 8.45 -21.68
N ASP A 293 31.22 7.38 -20.98
CA ASP A 293 32.16 6.37 -20.52
C ASP A 293 32.12 5.10 -21.39
N LYS A 294 33.19 4.29 -21.33
CA LYS A 294 33.21 2.96 -21.95
C LYS A 294 32.17 2.02 -21.34
N ILE A 295 31.94 2.17 -20.04
CA ILE A 295 30.95 1.40 -19.29
C ILE A 295 30.09 2.40 -18.52
N SER A 296 28.82 2.50 -18.89
CA SER A 296 27.84 3.34 -18.23
C SER A 296 26.83 2.47 -17.48
N GLN A 297 26.16 3.05 -16.49
CA GLN A 297 25.17 2.36 -15.67
C GLN A 297 23.90 3.19 -15.57
N LEU A 298 22.76 2.51 -15.64
CA LEU A 298 21.45 3.07 -15.36
C LEU A 298 20.92 2.41 -14.10
N ASN A 299 20.69 3.21 -13.06
CA ASN A 299 20.17 2.72 -11.78
C ASN A 299 18.75 3.24 -11.55
N LEU A 300 17.76 2.35 -11.58
CA LEU A 300 16.37 2.64 -11.27
C LEU A 300 16.08 2.41 -9.78
N SER A 301 15.36 3.32 -9.15
CA SER A 301 14.89 3.21 -7.76
C SER A 301 13.48 3.77 -7.63
N LEU A 302 12.65 3.18 -6.78
CA LEU A 302 11.27 3.64 -6.53
C LEU A 302 11.13 4.11 -5.10
N LYS A 303 10.74 5.37 -4.92
CA LYS A 303 10.51 5.96 -3.60
C LYS A 303 9.20 5.47 -2.99
N SER A 304 9.24 5.19 -1.69
CA SER A 304 8.04 4.97 -0.86
C SER A 304 7.60 6.30 -0.27
N VAL A 305 6.75 7.01 -1.02
CA VAL A 305 6.14 8.28 -0.64
C VAL A 305 4.69 8.06 -0.21
N LYS A 306 4.23 8.90 0.74
CA LYS A 306 2.84 8.97 1.20
C LYS A 306 1.86 8.97 0.02
N PRO A 307 0.91 8.04 -0.04
CA PRO A 307 -0.07 8.01 -1.12
C PRO A 307 -1.09 9.16 -1.00
N ASN A 308 -1.56 9.67 -2.13
CA ASN A 308 -2.46 10.84 -2.19
C ASN A 308 -3.76 10.64 -1.41
N TRP A 309 -4.29 9.41 -1.39
CA TRP A 309 -5.56 9.09 -0.72
C TRP A 309 -5.55 9.47 0.77
N ILE A 310 -4.38 9.50 1.44
CA ILE A 310 -4.25 9.95 2.82
C ILE A 310 -4.64 11.43 2.94
N THR A 311 -4.14 12.27 2.04
CA THR A 311 -4.49 13.69 2.01
C THR A 311 -5.92 13.89 1.53
N ASP A 312 -6.36 13.12 0.52
CA ASP A 312 -7.70 13.25 -0.07
C ASP A 312 -8.81 12.90 0.94
N ASN A 313 -8.55 11.95 1.85
CA ASN A 313 -9.49 11.49 2.89
C ASN A 313 -9.25 12.17 4.26
N ASN A 314 -8.49 13.25 4.32
CA ASN A 314 -8.21 13.98 5.56
C ASN A 314 -9.04 15.27 5.67
N TYR A 315 -9.52 15.56 6.87
CA TYR A 315 -9.92 16.91 7.28
C TYR A 315 -8.86 17.52 8.20
N ASP A 316 -8.44 18.75 7.90
CA ASP A 316 -7.50 19.52 8.74
C ASP A 316 -8.22 20.32 9.84
N GLU A 317 -9.50 20.66 9.63
CA GLU A 317 -10.32 21.37 10.60
C GLU A 317 -11.45 20.47 11.11
N ASP A 318 -11.60 20.42 12.43
CA ASP A 318 -12.59 19.60 13.16
C ASP A 318 -14.04 20.08 12.96
N LYS A 319 -14.24 21.29 12.42
CA LYS A 319 -15.56 21.91 12.31
C LYS A 319 -16.44 21.11 11.33
N ASN A 320 -17.25 20.21 11.90
CA ASN A 320 -18.22 19.33 11.25
C ASN A 320 -17.69 17.99 10.72
N ALA A 321 -16.47 17.56 11.05
CA ALA A 321 -15.95 16.26 10.60
C ALA A 321 -16.84 15.08 11.06
N ASP A 322 -17.31 15.14 12.31
CA ASP A 322 -18.25 14.17 12.90
C ASP A 322 -19.65 14.18 12.27
N ILE A 323 -19.99 15.25 11.54
CA ILE A 323 -21.30 15.44 10.91
C ILE A 323 -21.25 15.03 9.43
N ILE A 324 -20.21 15.45 8.70
CA ILE A 324 -20.10 15.22 7.25
C ILE A 324 -19.65 13.78 6.97
N ARG A 325 -18.64 13.29 7.72
CA ARG A 325 -18.14 11.91 7.70
C ARG A 325 -17.84 11.31 6.32
N ASP A 326 -17.59 12.12 5.29
CA ASP A 326 -17.07 11.70 3.99
C ASP A 326 -15.54 11.57 3.98
N LYS A 327 -14.87 12.12 5.01
CA LYS A 327 -13.44 12.07 5.29
C LYS A 327 -13.18 11.88 6.79
N THR A 328 -11.92 11.68 7.14
CA THR A 328 -11.46 11.48 8.52
C THR A 328 -10.65 12.68 9.00
N PHE A 329 -11.04 13.26 10.13
CA PHE A 329 -10.25 14.33 10.75
C PHE A 329 -8.93 13.80 11.31
N GLY A 330 -7.83 14.46 10.97
CA GLY A 330 -6.50 14.13 11.49
C GLY A 330 -5.86 12.85 10.91
N LEU A 331 -6.38 12.28 9.82
CA LEU A 331 -5.79 11.12 9.15
C LEU A 331 -4.33 11.33 8.77
N THR A 332 -3.96 12.52 8.30
CA THR A 332 -2.56 12.86 7.97
C THR A 332 -1.67 12.79 9.22
N ASN A 333 -2.18 13.18 10.39
CA ASN A 333 -1.43 13.12 11.65
C ASN A 333 -1.23 11.67 12.10
N ILE A 334 -2.27 10.83 11.97
CA ILE A 334 -2.19 9.39 12.25
C ILE A 334 -1.16 8.74 11.32
N TYR A 335 -1.22 9.02 10.02
CA TYR A 335 -0.24 8.54 9.05
C TYR A 335 1.18 8.93 9.45
N THR A 336 1.38 10.21 9.78
CA THR A 336 2.70 10.74 10.14
C THR A 336 3.23 10.07 11.40
N ALA A 337 2.38 9.89 12.43
CA ALA A 337 2.74 9.21 13.65
C ALA A 337 3.21 7.77 13.43
N ILE A 338 2.47 7.01 12.63
CA ILE A 338 2.82 5.63 12.27
C ILE A 338 4.10 5.64 11.44
N ASN A 339 4.18 6.47 10.40
CA ASN A 339 5.35 6.55 9.52
C ASN A 339 6.64 6.90 10.28
N ASP A 340 6.57 7.85 11.20
CA ASP A 340 7.69 8.30 12.04
C ASP A 340 8.15 7.22 13.02
N ALA A 341 7.28 6.27 13.36
CA ALA A 341 7.67 5.10 14.13
C ALA A 341 8.61 4.16 13.35
N TYR A 342 8.59 4.21 12.02
CA TYR A 342 9.37 3.33 11.14
C TYR A 342 10.54 4.00 10.43
N GLN A 343 10.75 5.32 10.60
CA GLN A 343 11.77 6.08 9.85
C GLN A 343 13.23 5.64 10.10
N GLY A 344 13.50 4.77 11.08
CA GLY A 344 14.81 4.13 11.29
C GLY A 344 15.02 2.78 10.59
N GLN A 345 13.96 2.15 10.07
CA GLN A 345 14.02 0.76 9.57
C GLN A 345 14.05 0.64 8.04
N GLN A 346 13.62 1.67 7.29
CA GLN A 346 13.70 1.67 5.83
C GLN A 346 13.98 3.05 5.24
N ALA A 347 14.91 3.09 4.28
CA ALA A 347 15.35 4.29 3.61
C ALA A 347 14.34 4.84 2.57
N GLY A 348 13.04 4.93 2.90
CA GLY A 348 12.03 5.60 2.05
C GLY A 348 11.95 5.08 0.60
N LEU A 349 12.30 3.82 0.37
CA LEU A 349 12.40 3.20 -0.96
C LEU A 349 11.68 1.85 -0.95
N PHE A 350 10.92 1.61 -2.01
CA PHE A 350 10.35 0.30 -2.33
C PHE A 350 11.41 -0.65 -2.87
N PHE A 351 12.26 -0.15 -3.76
CA PHE A 351 13.46 -0.84 -4.22
C PHE A 351 14.52 0.18 -4.60
N LYS A 352 15.77 -0.26 -4.60
CA LYS A 352 16.93 0.53 -4.96
C LYS A 352 17.81 -0.22 -5.96
N ASP A 353 18.52 0.53 -6.79
CA ASP A 353 19.65 0.05 -7.60
C ASP A 353 19.30 -1.15 -8.50
N ILE A 354 18.15 -1.07 -9.20
CA ILE A 354 17.91 -1.89 -10.39
C ILE A 354 18.88 -1.41 -11.48
N LYS A 355 19.85 -2.26 -11.83
CA LYS A 355 21.02 -1.87 -12.61
C LYS A 355 20.97 -2.45 -14.02
N ILE A 356 21.06 -1.58 -15.01
CA ILE A 356 21.33 -1.91 -16.42
C ILE A 356 22.71 -1.35 -16.79
N ILE A 357 23.50 -2.15 -17.52
CA ILE A 357 24.86 -1.78 -17.95
C ILE A 357 24.85 -1.49 -19.44
N LEU A 358 25.48 -0.38 -19.83
CA LEU A 358 25.71 -0.02 -21.23
C LEU A 358 27.21 -0.08 -21.50
N GLN A 359 27.62 -0.83 -22.52
CA GLN A 359 29.02 -0.95 -22.95
C GLN A 359 29.17 -0.33 -24.33
N LYS A 360 29.90 0.78 -24.37
CA LYS A 360 30.21 1.51 -25.61
C LYS A 360 31.17 0.70 -26.46
N LYS A 361 30.95 0.72 -27.77
CA LYS A 361 31.80 0.08 -28.78
C LYS A 361 33.26 0.59 -28.76
#